data_AF-A0A0K6FQY9-F1
#
_entry.id   AF-A0A0K6FQY9-F1
#
_cell.length_a   1.000
_cell.length_b   1.000
_cell.length_c   1.000
_cell.angle_alpha   90.00
_cell.angle_beta   90.00
_cell.angle_gamma   90.00
#
_symmetry.space_group_name_H-M   'P 1'
#
loop_
_entity.id
_entity.type
_entity.pdbx_description
1 polymer ?
#
loop_
_entity_poly.entity_id
_entity_poly.type
_entity_poly.pdbx_seq_one_letter_code
_entity_poly.pdbx_strand_id
1 'polypeptide(L)'
;MGVNVRFTRHPRTPDVNDDKNQGNHKRQAPTQHPSAHLFLSMFPTLPTWTRSAGIPFKRASQGLFEGLTKQYGNNVPHSMKKTRRTWMPNVQTKRLFSETLGHHVTLKVTTRALRTIDKHGGLDGYLLGVNCFRLGEQGMRLRMLVKAKKGIAPVVNV
;
A
#
# COMPACT_ATOMS: atom_id res chain seq x y z
N MET A 1 56.88 14.29 27.31
CA MET A 1 57.12 13.91 25.89
C MET A 1 55.82 13.41 25.30
N GLY A 2 55.26 14.09 24.30
CA GLY A 2 54.06 13.64 23.59
C GLY A 2 54.26 13.83 22.08
N VAL A 3 54.33 12.72 21.34
CA VAL A 3 54.69 12.69 19.93
C VAL A 3 53.42 12.88 19.10
N ASN A 4 53.36 13.95 18.31
CA ASN A 4 52.19 14.32 17.51
C ASN A 4 52.32 13.75 16.09
N VAL A 5 51.47 12.80 15.71
CA VAL A 5 51.52 12.13 14.40
C VAL A 5 50.77 12.96 13.35
N ARG A 6 51.51 13.66 12.46
CA ARG A 6 50.93 14.42 11.35
C ARG A 6 50.49 13.47 10.23
N PHE A 7 49.19 13.37 9.98
CA PHE A 7 48.65 12.77 8.76
C PHE A 7 48.86 13.70 7.56
N THR A 8 49.74 13.33 6.62
CA THR A 8 49.94 14.02 5.34
C THR A 8 48.89 13.55 4.32
N ARG A 9 47.94 14.42 3.96
CA ARG A 9 47.02 14.17 2.83
C ARG A 9 47.78 14.41 1.52
N HIS A 10 47.87 13.40 0.66
CA HIS A 10 48.44 13.53 -0.67
C HIS A 10 47.39 14.15 -1.63
N PRO A 11 47.79 15.06 -2.56
CA PRO A 11 46.87 15.64 -3.53
C PRO A 11 46.50 14.62 -4.61
N ARG A 12 45.22 14.61 -5.01
CA ARG A 12 44.69 13.79 -6.11
C ARG A 12 45.01 14.49 -7.43
N THR A 13 45.73 13.84 -8.34
CA THR A 13 46.06 14.37 -9.67
C THR A 13 44.79 14.54 -10.51
N PRO A 14 44.65 15.62 -11.30
CA PRO A 14 43.58 15.73 -12.28
C PRO A 14 43.83 14.78 -13.44
N ASP A 15 42.80 14.02 -13.83
CA ASP A 15 42.83 13.11 -14.98
C ASP A 15 42.80 13.95 -16.27
N VAL A 16 43.81 13.75 -17.11
CA VAL A 16 44.07 14.47 -18.36
C VAL A 16 43.37 13.72 -19.48
N ASN A 17 42.10 14.02 -19.71
CA ASN A 17 41.39 13.63 -20.94
C ASN A 17 40.31 14.66 -21.29
N ASP A 18 40.77 15.89 -21.55
CA ASP A 18 40.10 16.78 -22.50
C ASP A 18 40.86 16.63 -23.83
N ASP A 19 40.18 16.21 -24.89
CA ASP A 19 40.09 17.02 -26.10
C ASP A 19 39.32 16.34 -27.25
N LYS A 20 38.30 17.06 -27.69
CA LYS A 20 37.94 17.33 -29.10
C LYS A 20 37.51 16.11 -29.92
N ASN A 21 36.33 16.12 -30.54
CA ASN A 21 36.05 16.78 -31.83
C ASN A 21 34.96 15.89 -32.47
N GLN A 22 33.93 16.27 -33.22
CA GLN A 22 33.57 17.46 -33.96
C GLN A 22 32.09 17.26 -34.38
N GLY A 23 31.35 18.33 -34.64
CA GLY A 23 29.88 18.32 -34.66
C GLY A 23 29.15 17.56 -35.77
N ASN A 24 27.84 17.43 -35.58
CA ASN A 24 26.86 17.46 -36.67
C ASN A 24 25.49 17.91 -36.14
N HIS A 25 25.32 19.22 -35.93
CA HIS A 25 24.02 19.82 -35.65
C HIS A 25 23.20 19.89 -36.96
N LYS A 26 22.73 18.75 -37.46
CA LYS A 26 21.58 18.75 -38.37
C LYS A 26 20.36 19.04 -37.54
N ARG A 27 19.90 20.29 -37.60
CA ARG A 27 18.57 20.71 -37.16
C ARG A 27 17.53 19.87 -37.92
N GLN A 28 17.09 18.76 -37.32
CA GLN A 28 15.89 18.07 -37.76
C GLN A 28 14.72 18.92 -37.29
N ALA A 29 13.90 19.36 -38.24
CA ALA A 29 12.63 20.05 -37.97
C ALA A 29 11.80 19.23 -36.98
N PRO A 30 10.97 19.88 -36.12
CA PRO A 30 10.06 19.14 -35.26
C PRO A 30 9.13 18.32 -36.15
N THR A 31 9.37 17.01 -36.20
CA THR A 31 8.41 16.09 -36.77
C THR A 31 7.18 16.23 -35.88
N GLN A 32 6.08 16.69 -36.47
CA GLN A 32 4.81 16.80 -35.79
C GLN A 32 4.45 15.40 -35.29
N HIS A 33 4.60 15.17 -33.98
CA HIS A 33 4.06 13.96 -33.37
C HIS A 33 2.54 14.01 -33.62
N PRO A 34 1.97 13.05 -34.36
CA PRO A 34 0.55 13.04 -34.61
C PRO A 34 -0.16 12.91 -33.27
N SER A 35 -0.88 13.97 -32.89
CA SER A 35 -2.00 13.98 -31.95
C SER A 35 -1.88 12.95 -30.80
N ALA A 36 -1.02 13.24 -29.82
CA ALA A 36 -0.96 12.49 -28.57
C ALA A 36 -2.17 12.81 -27.68
N HIS A 37 -3.38 12.56 -28.17
CA HIS A 37 -4.61 12.57 -27.37
C HIS A 37 -4.97 11.18 -26.80
N LEU A 38 -4.16 10.15 -27.06
CA LEU A 38 -4.49 8.77 -26.71
C LEU A 38 -3.38 8.05 -25.94
N PHE A 39 -2.89 8.64 -24.85
CA PHE A 39 -2.10 7.88 -23.86
C PHE A 39 -2.29 8.37 -22.41
N LEU A 40 -3.50 8.82 -22.08
CA LEU A 40 -3.88 9.23 -20.71
C LEU A 40 -4.97 8.33 -20.09
N SER A 41 -5.11 7.08 -20.52
CA SER A 41 -6.08 6.13 -19.94
C SER A 41 -5.47 4.88 -19.31
N MET A 42 -4.13 4.75 -19.29
CA MET A 42 -3.45 3.62 -18.65
C MET A 42 -2.77 3.98 -17.32
N PHE A 43 -3.34 4.94 -16.59
CA PHE A 43 -3.23 4.91 -15.15
C PHE A 43 -4.57 4.42 -14.62
N PRO A 44 -4.64 3.26 -13.92
CA PRO A 44 -5.84 2.98 -13.14
C PRO A 44 -5.97 4.17 -12.20
N THR A 45 -7.00 5.00 -12.41
CA THR A 45 -7.36 6.01 -11.44
C THR A 45 -7.47 5.26 -10.13
N LEU A 46 -6.55 5.52 -9.19
CA LEU A 46 -6.65 4.90 -7.87
C LEU A 46 -8.06 5.27 -7.42
N PRO A 47 -8.95 4.28 -7.27
CA PRO A 47 -10.34 4.57 -6.99
C PRO A 47 -10.39 5.47 -5.74
N THR A 48 -11.22 6.50 -5.79
CA THR A 48 -11.27 7.64 -4.84
C THR A 48 -11.43 7.27 -3.36
N TRP A 49 -11.56 5.98 -3.03
CA TRP A 49 -11.43 5.44 -1.68
C TRP A 49 -9.99 5.45 -1.12
N THR A 50 -8.97 5.83 -1.91
CA THR A 50 -7.64 6.22 -1.39
C THR A 50 -7.63 7.66 -0.85
N ARG A 51 -8.67 8.10 -0.13
CA ARG A 51 -8.54 9.27 0.76
C ARG A 51 -8.05 8.79 2.12
N SER A 52 -6.79 8.36 2.16
CA SER A 52 -6.08 7.83 3.33
C SER A 52 -5.73 8.90 4.39
N ALA A 53 -5.94 10.18 4.08
CA ALA A 53 -5.79 11.27 5.02
C ALA A 53 -7.06 11.42 5.88
N GLY A 54 -6.99 11.05 7.17
CA GLY A 54 -8.03 11.34 8.17
C GLY A 54 -8.69 10.12 8.83
N ILE A 55 -8.35 8.90 8.45
CA ILE A 55 -8.96 7.69 9.05
C ILE A 55 -8.48 7.53 10.51
N PRO A 56 -9.38 7.49 11.51
CA PRO A 56 -9.00 7.10 12.85
C PRO A 56 -8.52 5.64 12.83
N PHE A 57 -7.36 5.38 13.44
CA PHE A 57 -6.74 4.05 13.50
C PHE A 57 -6.18 3.52 12.15
N LYS A 58 -5.09 4.13 11.66
CA LYS A 58 -4.33 3.74 10.45
C LYS A 58 -3.99 2.25 10.33
N ARG A 59 -3.85 1.53 11.45
CA ARG A 59 -3.56 0.09 11.45
C ARG A 59 -4.65 -0.72 10.73
N ALA A 60 -5.90 -0.27 10.76
CA ALA A 60 -7.01 -0.96 10.11
C ALA A 60 -6.91 -0.93 8.57
N SER A 61 -6.26 0.08 7.98
CA SER A 61 -6.10 0.14 6.51
C SER A 61 -5.12 -0.90 5.99
N GLN A 62 -4.16 -1.33 6.83
CA GLN A 62 -3.07 -2.26 6.49
C GLN A 62 -3.47 -3.75 6.54
N GLY A 63 -4.72 -4.10 6.82
CA GLY A 63 -5.13 -5.49 6.97
C GLY A 63 -6.64 -5.69 6.84
N LEU A 64 -7.11 -6.85 7.28
CA LEU A 64 -8.53 -7.21 7.25
C LEU A 64 -9.16 -7.02 8.63
N PHE A 65 -9.84 -5.89 8.80
CA PHE A 65 -10.43 -5.46 10.07
C PHE A 65 -11.96 -5.53 10.10
N GLU A 66 -12.61 -5.83 8.97
CA GLU A 66 -14.08 -5.96 8.89
C GLU A 66 -14.85 -4.73 9.43
N GLY A 67 -14.30 -3.54 9.20
CA GLY A 67 -14.83 -2.27 9.71
C GLY A 67 -14.59 -2.02 11.21
N LEU A 68 -13.89 -2.91 11.91
CA LEU A 68 -13.57 -2.73 13.33
C LEU A 68 -12.49 -1.66 13.51
N THR A 69 -12.76 -0.74 14.43
CA THR A 69 -11.82 0.33 14.81
C THR A 69 -11.54 0.31 16.31
N LYS A 70 -10.52 1.07 16.72
CA LYS A 70 -10.15 1.30 18.12
C LYS A 70 -11.29 2.04 18.82
N GLN A 71 -11.81 1.47 19.90
CA GLN A 71 -12.87 2.10 20.70
C GLN A 71 -12.25 2.85 21.89
N TYR A 72 -12.86 3.99 22.22
CA TYR A 72 -12.42 4.85 23.33
C TYR A 72 -13.53 4.95 24.38
N GLY A 73 -13.16 4.99 25.65
CA GLY A 73 -14.13 5.17 26.72
C GLY A 73 -13.46 5.29 28.08
N ASN A 74 -14.21 4.96 29.14
CA ASN A 74 -13.76 5.12 30.52
C ASN A 74 -13.82 3.78 31.26
N ASN A 75 -12.91 3.58 32.21
CA ASN A 75 -13.12 2.66 33.31
C ASN A 75 -13.98 3.38 34.36
N VAL A 76 -15.02 2.70 34.85
CA VAL A 76 -15.99 3.26 35.81
C VAL A 76 -15.93 2.39 37.08
N PRO A 77 -15.21 2.84 38.12
CA PRO A 77 -15.22 2.16 39.41
C PRO A 77 -16.49 2.50 40.21
N HIS A 78 -16.72 1.79 41.30
CA HIS A 78 -17.85 2.02 42.21
C HIS A 78 -17.87 3.46 42.78
N SER A 79 -16.70 4.06 43.00
CA SER A 79 -16.54 5.46 43.43
C SER A 79 -16.84 6.50 42.34
N MET A 80 -17.22 6.06 41.13
CA MET A 80 -17.53 6.89 39.95
C MET A 80 -16.40 7.81 39.47
N LYS A 81 -15.17 7.64 39.99
CA LYS A 81 -13.96 8.34 39.51
C LYS A 81 -13.49 7.73 38.19
N LYS A 82 -13.99 8.27 37.06
CA LYS A 82 -13.76 7.75 35.71
C LYS A 82 -12.30 7.94 35.27
N THR A 83 -11.69 6.91 34.69
CA THR A 83 -10.35 6.99 34.06
C THR A 83 -10.42 6.60 32.59
N ARG A 84 -9.63 7.24 31.72
CA ARG A 84 -9.66 6.96 30.27
C ARG A 84 -9.09 5.58 29.97
N ARG A 85 -9.76 4.83 29.08
CA ARG A 85 -9.27 3.55 28.54
C ARG A 85 -9.56 3.42 27.04
N THR A 86 -8.93 2.43 26.45
CA THR A 86 -9.11 2.04 25.05
C THR A 86 -9.44 0.55 24.98
N TRP A 87 -10.28 0.14 24.02
CA TRP A 87 -10.41 -1.26 23.59
C TRP A 87 -9.87 -1.44 22.17
N MET A 88 -8.92 -2.36 22.02
CA MET A 88 -8.35 -2.72 20.74
C MET A 88 -9.02 -3.98 20.20
N PRO A 89 -9.24 -4.07 18.88
CA PRO A 89 -9.68 -5.33 18.27
C PRO A 89 -8.59 -6.40 18.42
N ASN A 90 -9.00 -7.67 18.53
CA ASN A 90 -8.09 -8.80 18.58
C ASN A 90 -7.52 -9.09 17.18
N VAL A 91 -6.31 -8.60 16.91
CA VAL A 91 -5.63 -8.69 15.62
C VAL A 91 -4.52 -9.72 15.70
N GLN A 92 -4.47 -10.61 14.71
CA GLN A 92 -3.48 -11.67 14.58
C GLN A 92 -2.81 -11.60 13.21
N THR A 93 -1.52 -11.89 13.14
CA THR A 93 -0.82 -12.06 11.86
C THR A 93 -1.02 -13.50 11.42
N LYS A 94 -1.69 -13.71 10.29
CA LYS A 94 -2.00 -15.05 9.76
C LYS A 94 -1.64 -15.14 8.28
N ARG A 95 -1.24 -16.34 7.88
CA ARG A 95 -0.93 -16.68 6.50
C ARG A 95 -2.14 -17.41 5.92
N LEU A 96 -2.80 -16.78 4.95
CA LEU A 96 -4.02 -17.29 4.32
C LEU A 96 -3.70 -17.73 2.90
N PHE A 97 -4.22 -18.88 2.48
CA PHE A 97 -4.07 -19.34 1.11
C PHE A 97 -5.12 -18.69 0.20
N SER A 98 -4.70 -18.24 -0.99
CA SER A 98 -5.59 -17.76 -2.05
C SER A 98 -5.48 -18.71 -3.23
N GLU A 99 -6.59 -19.35 -3.60
CA GLU A 99 -6.67 -20.29 -4.72
C GLU A 99 -6.46 -19.56 -6.05
N THR A 100 -7.06 -18.38 -6.19
CA THR A 100 -6.98 -17.56 -7.41
C THR A 100 -5.56 -17.07 -7.65
N LEU A 101 -4.84 -16.69 -6.58
CA LEU A 101 -3.47 -16.18 -6.68
C LEU A 101 -2.42 -17.30 -6.64
N GLY A 102 -2.79 -18.52 -6.22
CA GLY A 102 -1.90 -19.67 -6.14
C GLY A 102 -0.80 -19.58 -5.09
N HIS A 103 -0.90 -18.63 -4.14
CA HIS A 103 0.10 -18.46 -3.09
C HIS A 103 -0.51 -17.99 -1.76
N HIS A 104 0.31 -18.08 -0.72
CA HIS A 104 -0.05 -17.63 0.61
C HIS A 104 0.16 -16.13 0.79
N VAL A 105 -0.85 -15.44 1.31
CA VAL A 105 -0.80 -14.01 1.66
C VAL A 105 -0.74 -13.87 3.18
N THR A 106 0.31 -13.20 3.67
CA THR A 106 0.46 -12.90 5.11
C THR A 106 -0.15 -11.54 5.42
N LEU A 107 -1.19 -11.52 6.27
CA LEU A 107 -1.95 -10.32 6.60
C LEU A 107 -2.16 -10.19 8.10
N LYS A 108 -2.38 -8.95 8.55
CA LYS A 108 -2.99 -8.67 9.85
C LYS A 108 -4.49 -8.83 9.71
N VAL A 109 -5.06 -9.76 10.46
CA VAL A 109 -6.47 -10.14 10.36
C VAL A 109 -7.08 -10.11 11.76
N THR A 110 -8.28 -9.57 11.89
CA THR A 110 -9.04 -9.68 13.15
C THR A 110 -9.61 -11.08 13.31
N THR A 111 -9.77 -11.55 14.55
CA THR A 111 -10.41 -12.85 14.80
C THR A 111 -11.84 -12.94 14.25
N ARG A 112 -12.57 -11.82 14.23
CA ARG A 112 -13.87 -11.72 13.57
C ARG A 112 -13.75 -11.97 12.05
N ALA A 113 -12.82 -11.28 11.40
CA ALA A 113 -12.57 -11.46 9.97
C ALA A 113 -12.13 -12.88 9.64
N LEU A 114 -11.32 -13.54 10.48
CA LEU A 114 -10.97 -14.96 10.30
C LEU A 114 -12.21 -15.86 10.27
N ARG A 115 -13.12 -15.71 11.24
CA ARG A 115 -14.38 -16.47 11.27
C ARG A 115 -15.24 -16.21 10.03
N THR A 116 -15.26 -14.97 9.55
CA THR A 116 -15.99 -14.59 8.34
C THR A 116 -15.35 -15.20 7.09
N ILE A 117 -14.01 -15.25 7.02
CA ILE A 117 -13.28 -15.92 5.93
C ILE A 117 -13.63 -17.41 5.89
N ASP A 118 -13.64 -18.09 7.04
CA ASP A 118 -14.01 -19.51 7.12
C ASP A 118 -15.47 -19.71 6.67
N LYS A 119 -16.39 -18.82 7.06
CA LYS A 119 -17.80 -18.87 6.62
C LYS A 119 -17.95 -18.69 5.10
N HIS A 120 -17.09 -17.92 4.47
CA HIS A 120 -17.09 -17.72 3.01
C HIS A 120 -16.30 -18.80 2.25
N GLY A 121 -15.78 -19.82 2.93
CA GLY A 121 -15.05 -20.92 2.32
C GLY A 121 -13.63 -20.54 1.87
N GLY A 122 -13.06 -19.45 2.38
CA GLY A 122 -11.68 -19.04 2.08
C GLY A 122 -11.51 -17.54 1.79
N LEU A 123 -10.26 -17.15 1.54
CA LEU A 123 -9.90 -15.74 1.36
C LEU A 123 -10.57 -15.13 0.12
N ASP A 124 -10.60 -15.85 -1.00
CA ASP A 124 -11.12 -15.33 -2.26
C ASP A 124 -12.65 -15.14 -2.21
N GLY A 125 -13.36 -16.09 -1.59
CA GLY A 125 -14.80 -15.98 -1.35
C GLY A 125 -15.14 -14.77 -0.48
N TYR A 126 -14.35 -14.54 0.58
CA TYR A 126 -14.47 -13.38 1.45
C TYR A 126 -14.24 -12.06 0.70
N LEU A 127 -13.16 -11.97 -0.09
CA LEU A 127 -12.83 -10.76 -0.85
C LEU A 127 -13.91 -10.40 -1.87
N LEU A 128 -14.55 -11.39 -2.50
CA LEU A 128 -15.57 -11.15 -3.51
C LEU A 128 -16.95 -10.87 -2.90
N GLY A 129 -17.30 -11.55 -1.80
CA GLY A 129 -18.63 -11.51 -1.19
C GLY A 129 -18.86 -10.37 -0.20
N VAL A 130 -17.81 -9.84 0.45
CA VAL A 130 -17.96 -8.80 1.47
C VAL A 130 -18.01 -7.40 0.85
N ASN A 131 -18.74 -6.50 1.52
CA ASN A 131 -18.85 -5.09 1.15
C ASN A 131 -17.47 -4.40 1.15
N CYS A 132 -17.22 -3.54 0.16
CA CYS A 132 -15.98 -2.79 -0.01
C CYS A 132 -15.60 -1.96 1.23
N PHE A 133 -16.58 -1.35 1.91
CA PHE A 133 -16.31 -0.51 3.10
C PHE A 133 -15.73 -1.31 4.28
N ARG A 134 -16.06 -2.59 4.41
CA ARG A 134 -15.53 -3.45 5.51
C ARG A 134 -14.16 -4.03 5.19
N LEU A 135 -13.80 -4.11 3.91
CA LEU A 135 -12.55 -4.71 3.43
C LEU A 135 -11.33 -3.84 3.72
N GLY A 136 -11.52 -2.52 3.81
CA GLY A 136 -10.43 -1.56 3.95
C GLY A 136 -9.54 -1.51 2.71
N GLU A 137 -8.44 -0.78 2.80
CA GLU A 137 -7.56 -0.51 1.67
C GLU A 137 -6.81 -1.77 1.18
N GLN A 138 -6.15 -2.51 2.08
CA GLN A 138 -5.45 -3.73 1.68
C GLN A 138 -6.41 -4.81 1.17
N GLY A 139 -7.58 -4.96 1.81
CA GLY A 139 -8.58 -5.91 1.34
C GLY A 139 -9.09 -5.55 -0.06
N MET A 140 -9.33 -4.27 -0.33
CA MET A 140 -9.76 -3.81 -1.65
C MET A 140 -8.65 -3.96 -2.69
N ARG A 141 -7.39 -3.72 -2.33
CA ARG A 141 -6.24 -4.03 -3.19
C ARG A 141 -6.19 -5.50 -3.58
N LEU A 142 -6.33 -6.41 -2.61
CA LEU A 142 -6.35 -7.85 -2.87
C LEU A 142 -7.55 -8.27 -3.73
N ARG A 143 -8.74 -7.69 -3.46
CA ARG A 143 -9.93 -7.95 -4.27
C ARG A 143 -9.74 -7.53 -5.73
N MET A 144 -9.07 -6.40 -5.99
CA MET A 144 -8.74 -6.01 -7.37
C MET A 144 -7.80 -7.01 -8.04
N LEU A 145 -6.77 -7.48 -7.34
CA LEU A 145 -5.86 -8.52 -7.85
C LEU A 145 -6.59 -9.82 -8.17
N VAL A 146 -7.47 -10.28 -7.28
CA VAL A 146 -8.28 -11.48 -7.47
C VAL A 146 -9.25 -11.30 -8.65
N LYS A 147 -9.94 -10.15 -8.76
CA LYS A 147 -10.84 -9.86 -9.88
C LYS A 147 -10.11 -9.86 -11.23
N ALA A 148 -8.96 -9.19 -11.29
CA ALA A 148 -8.13 -9.13 -12.48
C ALA A 148 -7.68 -10.52 -12.92
N LYS A 149 -7.26 -11.37 -11.96
CA LYS A 149 -6.83 -12.73 -12.25
C LYS A 149 -7.98 -13.66 -12.67
N LYS A 150 -9.18 -13.45 -12.14
CA LYS A 150 -10.41 -14.15 -12.58
C LYS A 150 -10.97 -13.64 -13.92
N GLY A 151 -10.43 -12.57 -14.49
CA GLY A 151 -10.96 -11.97 -15.72
C GLY A 151 -12.32 -11.27 -15.55
N ILE A 152 -12.70 -10.94 -14.31
CA ILE A 152 -13.92 -10.19 -14.02
C ILE A 152 -13.61 -8.72 -14.26
N ALA A 153 -14.06 -8.18 -15.39
CA ALA A 153 -13.87 -6.78 -15.74
C ALA A 153 -14.42 -5.87 -14.61
N PRO A 154 -13.72 -4.79 -14.24
CA PRO A 154 -14.26 -3.83 -13.30
C PRO A 154 -15.46 -3.15 -13.98
N VAL A 155 -16.67 -3.49 -13.54
CA VAL A 155 -17.86 -2.68 -13.86
C VAL A 155 -17.65 -1.32 -13.20
N VAL A 156 -17.22 -0.36 -14.02
CA VAL A 156 -17.14 1.05 -13.65
C VAL A 156 -18.52 1.61 -13.92
N ASN A 157 -19.37 1.66 -12.91
CA ASN A 157 -20.59 2.47 -13.01
C ASN A 157 -20.15 3.92 -12.79
N VAL A 158 -20.22 4.69 -13.89
CA VAL A 158 -20.09 6.14 -13.94
C VAL A 158 -21.25 6.79 -13.19
#